data_AF-A0A957XQV3-F1
#
_entry.id   AF-A0A957XQV3-F1
#
_cell.length_a   1.000
_cell.length_b   1.000
_cell.length_c   1.000
_cell.angle_alpha   90.00
_cell.angle_beta   90.00
_cell.angle_gamma   90.00
#
_symmetry.space_group_name_H-M   'P 1'
#
loop_
_entity.id
_entity.type
_entity.pdbx_description
1 polymer ?
#
loop_
_entity_poly.entity_id
_entity_poly.type
_entity_poly.pdbx_seq_one_letter_code
_entity_poly.pdbx_strand_id
1 'polypeptide(L)'
;GMVLHMHRGTPYIYEGEELGMTNAHFTKLEQYRDLEALNGYRQRVEEAKCQSSESMMAALALIGRDNARTPMQWDASKYAGFTAPDAPVEPWISVNPNHVEINAAEEFDDPDSVYTFYKKLIAMRHNSATISTGEWHLLAADSDQVYAFTRTNVDDTSLVVVNHTDRTAARPS
;
A
#
# COMPACT_ATOMS: atom_id res chain seq x y z
N GLY A 1 -4.23 1.84 5.10
CA GLY A 1 -5.66 1.98 5.37
C GLY A 1 -6.02 2.91 6.53
N MET A 2 -6.24 2.37 7.72
CA MET A 2 -7.03 3.06 8.77
C MET A 2 -6.57 4.46 9.15
N VAL A 3 -5.26 4.65 9.40
CA VAL A 3 -4.69 5.94 9.82
C VAL A 3 -5.12 7.06 8.86
N LEU A 4 -4.84 6.90 7.57
CA LEU A 4 -5.14 7.90 6.54
C LEU A 4 -6.64 8.18 6.41
N HIS A 5 -7.49 7.15 6.46
CA HIS A 5 -8.94 7.32 6.36
C HIS A 5 -9.57 7.98 7.58
N MET A 6 -8.92 7.92 8.74
CA MET A 6 -9.35 8.56 9.98
C MET A 6 -8.72 9.95 10.18
N HIS A 7 -7.78 10.37 9.33
CA HIS A 7 -7.22 11.72 9.35
C HIS A 7 -8.18 12.77 8.79
N ARG A 8 -7.92 14.04 9.13
CA ARG A 8 -8.56 15.21 8.53
C ARG A 8 -7.95 15.45 7.15
N GLY A 9 -8.80 15.61 6.13
CA GLY A 9 -8.37 15.83 4.74
C GLY A 9 -9.15 14.98 3.75
N THR A 10 -8.66 14.88 2.52
CA THR A 10 -9.24 14.00 1.50
C THR A 10 -8.30 12.81 1.32
N PRO A 11 -8.66 11.61 1.79
CA PRO A 11 -7.84 10.42 1.56
C PRO A 11 -7.88 10.03 0.09
N TYR A 12 -6.75 9.53 -0.41
CA TYR A 12 -6.62 8.91 -1.73
C TYR A 12 -6.28 7.45 -1.52
N ILE A 13 -6.92 6.56 -2.29
CA ILE A 13 -6.62 5.13 -2.35
C ILE A 13 -5.97 4.90 -3.71
N TYR A 14 -4.80 4.26 -3.72
CA TYR A 14 -4.16 3.82 -4.95
C TYR A 14 -4.63 2.42 -5.34
N GLU A 15 -4.68 2.11 -6.64
CA GLU A 15 -5.17 0.81 -7.13
C GLU A 15 -4.37 -0.36 -6.51
N GLY A 16 -5.10 -1.30 -5.89
CA GLY A 16 -4.50 -2.45 -5.22
C GLY A 16 -4.19 -2.24 -3.73
N GLU A 17 -4.23 -1.00 -3.22
CA GLU A 17 -4.07 -0.73 -1.79
C GLU A 17 -5.21 -1.37 -0.98
N GLU A 18 -6.42 -1.38 -1.54
CA GLU A 18 -7.61 -2.03 -0.98
C GLU A 18 -7.53 -3.56 -0.96
N LEU A 19 -6.60 -4.16 -1.70
CA LEU A 19 -6.31 -5.60 -1.67
C LEU A 19 -5.08 -5.91 -0.81
N GLY A 20 -4.32 -4.91 -0.37
CA GLY A 20 -3.02 -5.12 0.26
C GLY A 20 -1.93 -5.59 -0.71
N MET A 21 -1.98 -5.18 -1.98
CA MET A 21 -0.91 -5.47 -2.94
C MET A 21 0.46 -5.01 -2.42
N THR A 22 1.49 -5.82 -2.66
CA THR A 22 2.84 -5.58 -2.14
C THR A 22 3.82 -5.17 -3.22
N ASN A 23 5.02 -4.74 -2.82
CA ASN A 23 6.14 -4.58 -3.74
C ASN A 23 6.38 -5.85 -4.57
N ALA A 24 6.89 -5.66 -5.79
CA ALA A 24 7.03 -6.71 -6.81
C ALA A 24 8.22 -7.65 -6.58
N HIS A 25 9.18 -7.23 -5.75
CA HIS A 25 10.40 -7.98 -5.42
C HIS A 25 11.20 -8.48 -6.65
N PHE A 26 11.28 -7.65 -7.70
CA PHE A 26 12.14 -7.94 -8.85
C PHE A 26 13.60 -8.15 -8.43
N THR A 27 14.22 -9.19 -8.98
CA THR A 27 15.58 -9.65 -8.60
C THR A 27 16.62 -9.34 -9.66
N LYS A 28 16.18 -8.98 -10.88
CA LYS A 28 17.06 -8.66 -12.01
C LYS A 28 16.65 -7.34 -12.66
N LEU A 29 17.61 -6.59 -13.17
CA LEU A 29 17.38 -5.27 -13.75
C LEU A 29 16.43 -5.33 -14.96
N GLU A 30 16.46 -6.43 -15.72
CA GLU A 30 15.64 -6.64 -16.92
C GLU A 30 14.15 -6.80 -16.61
N GLN A 31 13.77 -6.96 -15.34
CA GLN A 31 12.38 -6.99 -14.91
C GLN A 31 11.80 -5.57 -14.76
N TYR A 32 12.65 -4.56 -14.57
CA TYR A 32 12.24 -3.18 -14.46
C TYR A 32 11.93 -2.57 -15.84
N ARG A 33 10.99 -1.63 -15.86
CA ARG A 33 10.59 -0.86 -17.03
C ARG A 33 10.80 0.63 -16.82
N ASP A 34 10.93 1.05 -15.58
CA ASP A 34 11.14 2.43 -15.21
C ASP A 34 12.47 2.99 -15.73
N LEU A 35 12.39 4.01 -16.59
CA LEU A 35 13.57 4.73 -17.07
C LEU A 35 14.38 5.38 -15.94
N GLU A 36 13.76 5.77 -14.83
CA GLU A 36 14.49 6.29 -13.67
C GLU A 36 15.37 5.21 -13.04
N ALA A 37 14.81 4.00 -12.86
CA ALA A 37 15.55 2.86 -12.34
C ALA A 37 16.69 2.45 -13.27
N LEU A 38 16.41 2.32 -14.57
CA LEU A 38 17.39 1.91 -15.58
C LEU A 38 18.53 2.94 -15.72
N ASN A 39 18.19 4.23 -15.83
CA ASN A 39 19.21 5.29 -15.92
C ASN A 39 19.99 5.43 -14.61
N GLY A 40 19.32 5.33 -13.46
CA GLY A 40 19.95 5.38 -12.15
C GLY A 40 20.97 4.25 -11.98
N TYR A 41 20.62 3.03 -12.41
CA TYR A 41 21.53 1.89 -12.38
C TYR A 41 22.74 2.13 -13.27
N ARG A 42 22.52 2.51 -14.54
CA ARG A 42 23.60 2.82 -15.49
C ARG A 42 24.56 3.87 -14.93
N GLN A 43 24.04 4.98 -14.43
CA GLN A 43 24.86 6.09 -13.93
C GLN A 43 25.64 5.71 -12.67
N ARG A 44 25.01 5.09 -11.68
CA ARG A 44 25.63 4.86 -10.36
C ARG A 44 26.49 3.60 -10.29
N VAL A 45 26.04 2.54 -10.97
CA VAL A 45 26.68 1.22 -10.92
C VAL A 45 27.71 1.06 -12.05
N GLU A 46 27.34 1.41 -13.28
CA GLU A 46 28.17 1.12 -14.46
C GLU A 46 29.17 2.25 -14.77
N GLU A 47 28.67 3.49 -14.86
CA GLU A 47 29.46 4.67 -15.23
C GLU A 47 30.31 5.18 -14.07
N ALA A 48 29.66 5.62 -12.97
CA ALA A 48 30.35 6.22 -11.82
C ALA A 48 30.96 5.20 -10.85
N LYS A 49 30.47 3.96 -10.84
CA LYS A 49 30.90 2.87 -9.94
C LYS A 49 30.91 3.28 -8.45
N CYS A 50 29.99 4.13 -8.05
CA CYS A 50 29.86 4.64 -6.68
C CYS A 50 28.87 3.84 -5.83
N GLN A 51 28.19 2.87 -6.43
CA GLN A 51 27.26 1.96 -5.76
C GLN A 51 27.40 0.56 -6.35
N SER A 52 27.34 -0.48 -5.50
CA SER A 52 27.33 -1.87 -5.99
C SER A 52 26.01 -2.20 -6.67
N SER A 53 26.05 -3.16 -7.60
CA SER A 53 24.85 -3.71 -8.23
C SER A 53 23.86 -4.22 -7.18
N GLU A 54 24.33 -4.98 -6.20
CA GLU A 54 23.52 -5.51 -5.09
C GLU A 54 22.82 -4.41 -4.30
N SER A 55 23.55 -3.37 -3.89
CA SER A 55 22.97 -2.24 -3.14
C SER A 55 21.95 -1.48 -3.98
N MET A 56 22.21 -1.29 -5.28
CA MET A 56 21.27 -0.62 -6.18
C MET A 56 20.00 -1.45 -6.39
N MET A 57 20.13 -2.76 -6.61
CA MET A 57 18.99 -3.66 -6.77
C MET A 57 18.14 -3.73 -5.49
N ALA A 58 18.77 -3.76 -4.31
CA ALA A 58 18.06 -3.69 -3.03
C ALA A 58 17.26 -2.38 -2.88
N ALA A 59 17.85 -1.24 -3.28
CA ALA A 59 17.15 0.04 -3.27
C ALA A 59 15.96 0.05 -4.26
N LEU A 60 16.16 -0.45 -5.49
CA LEU A 60 15.09 -0.54 -6.49
C LEU A 60 13.94 -1.45 -6.03
N ALA A 61 14.24 -2.57 -5.37
CA ALA A 61 13.22 -3.46 -4.81
C ALA A 61 12.42 -2.78 -3.68
N LEU A 62 13.06 -1.92 -2.90
CA LEU A 62 12.43 -1.23 -1.77
C LEU A 62 11.58 -0.02 -2.19
N ILE A 63 12.13 0.85 -3.04
CA ILE A 63 11.54 2.18 -3.33
C ILE A 63 11.28 2.44 -4.83
N GLY A 64 11.53 1.48 -5.71
CA GLY A 64 11.34 1.65 -7.14
C GLY A 64 9.87 1.87 -7.51
N ARG A 65 9.61 2.77 -8.48
CA ARG A 65 8.25 3.14 -8.89
C ARG A 65 7.48 1.99 -9.52
N ASP A 66 8.19 1.04 -10.14
CA ASP A 66 7.57 -0.15 -10.74
C ASP A 66 6.89 -1.06 -9.71
N ASN A 67 7.21 -0.96 -8.41
CA ASN A 67 6.47 -1.65 -7.35
C ASN A 67 4.98 -1.31 -7.34
N ALA A 68 4.62 -0.07 -7.71
CA ALA A 68 3.24 0.38 -7.77
C ALA A 68 2.62 0.23 -9.16
N ARG A 69 3.34 -0.35 -10.14
CA ARG A 69 2.91 -0.40 -11.55
C ARG A 69 2.75 -1.81 -12.08
N THR A 70 3.00 -2.82 -11.26
CA THR A 70 2.65 -4.19 -11.63
C THR A 70 1.15 -4.27 -11.91
N PRO A 71 0.70 -5.09 -12.87
CA PRO A 71 -0.70 -5.14 -13.22
C PRO A 71 -1.59 -5.47 -12.02
N MET A 72 -2.80 -4.89 -12.00
CA MET A 72 -3.81 -5.14 -10.98
C MET A 72 -4.15 -6.64 -10.87
N GLN A 73 -4.30 -7.12 -9.64
CA GLN A 73 -4.51 -8.54 -9.34
C GLN A 73 -6.00 -8.85 -9.23
N TRP A 74 -6.65 -9.17 -10.35
CA TRP A 74 -8.09 -9.44 -10.38
C TRP A 74 -8.45 -10.82 -9.84
N ASP A 75 -7.70 -11.85 -10.22
CA ASP A 75 -7.93 -13.23 -9.80
C ASP A 75 -6.62 -14.05 -9.75
N ALA A 76 -6.73 -15.34 -9.39
CA ALA A 76 -5.60 -16.27 -9.32
C ALA A 76 -5.21 -16.90 -10.68
N SER A 77 -5.83 -16.46 -11.78
CA SER A 77 -5.55 -17.00 -13.12
C SER A 77 -4.24 -16.43 -13.69
N LYS A 78 -3.86 -16.92 -14.88
CA LYS A 78 -2.67 -16.42 -15.58
C LYS A 78 -2.73 -14.90 -15.75
N TYR A 79 -1.62 -14.24 -15.46
CA TYR A 79 -1.52 -12.78 -15.46
C TYR A 79 -2.51 -12.10 -14.50
N ALA A 80 -2.92 -12.79 -13.44
CA ALA A 80 -3.87 -12.30 -12.44
C ALA A 80 -5.20 -11.79 -13.01
N GLY A 81 -5.64 -12.36 -14.14
CA GLY A 81 -6.85 -11.90 -14.86
C GLY A 81 -6.71 -10.53 -15.53
N PHE A 82 -5.54 -9.89 -15.49
CA PHE A 82 -5.30 -8.57 -16.09
C PHE A 82 -5.37 -8.56 -17.62
N THR A 83 -4.92 -9.65 -18.25
CA THR A 83 -5.02 -9.85 -19.69
C THR A 83 -5.33 -11.30 -19.98
N ALA A 84 -5.93 -11.56 -21.15
CA ALA A 84 -6.35 -12.89 -21.53
C ALA A 84 -5.16 -13.87 -21.54
N PRO A 85 -5.35 -15.14 -21.11
CA PRO A 85 -4.26 -16.11 -21.03
C PRO A 85 -3.61 -16.41 -22.38
N ASP A 86 -4.37 -16.25 -23.47
CA ASP A 86 -4.02 -16.43 -24.88
C ASP A 86 -3.75 -15.11 -25.61
N ALA A 87 -3.61 -13.99 -24.89
CA ALA A 87 -3.28 -12.71 -25.48
C ALA A 87 -1.97 -12.82 -26.31
N PRO A 88 -1.90 -12.15 -27.48
CA PRO A 88 -0.73 -12.22 -28.36
C PRO A 88 0.52 -11.54 -27.78
N VAL A 89 0.36 -10.75 -26.72
CA VAL A 89 1.43 -10.03 -26.02
C VAL A 89 1.20 -10.18 -24.52
N GLU A 90 2.26 -10.50 -23.79
CA GLU A 90 2.24 -10.56 -22.32
C GLU A 90 2.06 -9.16 -21.70
N PRO A 91 1.66 -9.04 -20.42
CA PRO A 91 1.67 -7.76 -19.72
C PRO A 91 3.02 -7.03 -19.87
N TRP A 92 2.96 -5.71 -20.09
CA TRP A 92 4.13 -4.88 -20.35
C TRP A 92 5.20 -4.94 -19.23
N ILE A 93 4.75 -5.25 -18.02
CA ILE A 93 5.56 -5.61 -16.85
C ILE A 93 4.92 -6.83 -16.16
N SER A 94 5.73 -7.72 -15.61
CA SER A 94 5.24 -8.97 -15.01
C SER A 94 4.30 -8.71 -13.83
N VAL A 95 3.30 -9.58 -13.66
CA VAL A 95 2.46 -9.62 -12.45
C VAL A 95 3.26 -10.09 -11.25
N ASN A 96 2.86 -9.65 -10.06
CA ASN A 96 3.44 -10.16 -8.83
C ASN A 96 3.05 -11.63 -8.66
N PRO A 97 4.00 -12.56 -8.38
CA PRO A 97 3.68 -13.97 -8.16
C PRO A 97 2.65 -14.23 -7.06
N ASN A 98 2.53 -13.33 -6.07
CA ASN A 98 1.58 -13.47 -4.98
C ASN A 98 0.11 -13.22 -5.35
N HIS A 99 -0.21 -12.94 -6.63
CA HIS A 99 -1.60 -12.78 -7.09
C HIS A 99 -2.49 -14.00 -6.82
N VAL A 100 -1.88 -15.19 -6.68
CA VAL A 100 -2.60 -16.41 -6.31
C VAL A 100 -3.15 -16.38 -4.87
N GLU A 101 -2.57 -15.54 -4.00
CA GLU A 101 -3.00 -15.34 -2.60
C GLU A 101 -3.71 -14.00 -2.41
N ILE A 102 -3.24 -12.94 -3.08
CA ILE A 102 -3.78 -11.59 -2.98
C ILE A 102 -4.45 -11.24 -4.31
N ASN A 103 -5.78 -11.24 -4.38
CA ASN A 103 -6.49 -10.80 -5.57
C ASN A 103 -7.92 -10.36 -5.25
N ALA A 104 -8.53 -9.61 -6.16
CA ALA A 104 -9.87 -9.07 -5.98
C ALA A 104 -10.92 -10.17 -5.79
N ALA A 105 -10.83 -11.29 -6.52
CA ALA A 105 -11.80 -12.37 -6.43
C ALA A 105 -11.84 -13.03 -5.04
N GLU A 106 -10.69 -13.24 -4.40
CA GLU A 106 -10.61 -13.77 -3.02
C GLU A 106 -11.06 -12.74 -1.98
N GLU A 107 -10.73 -11.45 -2.18
CA GLU A 107 -11.03 -10.39 -1.22
C GLU A 107 -12.49 -9.91 -1.23
N PHE A 108 -13.21 -10.04 -2.35
CA PHE A 108 -14.50 -9.37 -2.57
C PHE A 108 -15.63 -9.89 -1.67
N ASP A 109 -15.72 -11.21 -1.49
CA ASP A 109 -16.77 -11.88 -0.72
C ASP A 109 -16.33 -12.27 0.71
N ASP A 110 -15.05 -12.08 1.04
CA ASP A 110 -14.54 -12.32 2.40
C ASP A 110 -14.86 -11.12 3.33
N PRO A 111 -15.67 -11.32 4.40
CA PRO A 111 -16.04 -10.26 5.34
C PRO A 111 -14.87 -9.74 6.21
N ASP A 112 -13.77 -10.50 6.29
CA ASP A 112 -12.58 -10.21 7.08
C ASP A 112 -11.40 -9.73 6.21
N SER A 113 -11.63 -9.55 4.92
CA SER A 113 -10.65 -9.09 3.92
C SER A 113 -10.22 -7.63 4.11
N VAL A 114 -9.08 -7.28 3.52
CA VAL A 114 -8.61 -5.89 3.46
C VAL A 114 -9.62 -5.05 2.68
N TYR A 115 -10.16 -5.58 1.59
CA TYR A 115 -11.16 -4.90 0.77
C TYR A 115 -12.41 -4.56 1.57
N THR A 116 -12.95 -5.52 2.32
CA THR A 116 -14.11 -5.31 3.18
C THR A 116 -13.80 -4.31 4.29
N PHE A 117 -12.59 -4.34 4.85
CA PHE A 117 -12.15 -3.33 5.81
C PHE A 117 -12.14 -1.91 5.20
N TYR A 118 -11.62 -1.71 3.99
CA TYR A 118 -11.68 -0.42 3.29
C TYR A 118 -13.12 0.05 3.05
N LYS A 119 -14.03 -0.84 2.65
CA LYS A 119 -15.46 -0.51 2.52
C LYS A 119 -16.06 0.01 3.84
N LYS A 120 -15.73 -0.64 4.95
CA LYS A 120 -16.14 -0.20 6.30
C LYS A 120 -15.56 1.19 6.62
N LEU A 121 -14.26 1.43 6.37
CA LEU A 121 -13.62 2.74 6.58
C LEU A 121 -14.28 3.87 5.78
N ILE A 122 -14.55 3.63 4.49
CA ILE A 122 -15.20 4.61 3.59
C ILE A 122 -16.62 4.91 4.08
N ALA A 123 -17.40 3.87 4.41
CA ALA A 123 -18.75 4.03 4.94
C ALA A 123 -18.77 4.82 6.25
N MET A 124 -17.85 4.53 7.19
CA MET A 124 -17.74 5.31 8.42
C MET A 124 -17.44 6.78 8.15
N ARG A 125 -16.51 7.06 7.23
CA ARG A 125 -16.14 8.44 6.87
C ARG A 125 -17.28 9.21 6.22
N HIS A 126 -18.05 8.57 5.32
CA HIS A 126 -19.20 9.20 4.67
C HIS A 126 -20.32 9.53 5.66
N ASN A 127 -20.49 8.70 6.69
CA ASN A 127 -21.59 8.81 7.64
C ASN A 127 -21.21 9.56 8.94
N SER A 128 -19.99 10.08 9.06
CA SER A 128 -19.52 10.80 10.26
C SER A 128 -18.82 12.11 9.91
N ALA A 129 -19.45 13.23 10.31
CA ALA A 129 -18.83 14.55 10.26
C ALA A 129 -17.58 14.62 11.16
N THR A 130 -17.61 13.94 12.30
CA THR A 130 -16.49 13.85 13.24
C THR A 130 -15.25 13.23 12.58
N ILE A 131 -15.43 12.10 11.87
CA ILE A 131 -14.33 11.45 11.14
C ILE A 131 -13.94 12.24 9.88
N SER A 132 -14.87 12.85 9.16
CA SER A 132 -14.51 13.55 7.91
C SER A 132 -13.82 14.88 8.18
N THR A 133 -14.44 15.78 8.94
CA THR A 133 -14.04 17.19 9.08
C THR A 133 -13.75 17.63 10.50
N GLY A 134 -14.05 16.80 11.52
CA GLY A 134 -13.80 17.12 12.93
C GLY A 134 -12.36 17.54 13.22
N GLU A 135 -12.18 18.36 14.25
CA GLU A 135 -10.86 18.83 14.71
C GLU A 135 -9.98 17.64 15.10
N TRP A 136 -8.68 17.75 14.84
CA TRP A 136 -7.71 16.68 15.06
C TRP A 136 -6.78 17.05 16.21
N HIS A 137 -6.55 16.12 17.14
CA HIS A 137 -5.64 16.33 18.26
C HIS A 137 -4.82 15.07 18.56
N LEU A 138 -3.49 15.20 18.54
CA LEU A 138 -2.56 14.11 18.85
C LEU A 138 -2.50 13.83 20.35
N LEU A 139 -2.53 12.56 20.75
CA LEU A 139 -2.47 12.16 22.17
C LEU A 139 -1.12 11.58 22.58
N ALA A 140 -0.52 10.74 21.72
CA ALA A 140 0.67 9.95 22.07
C ALA A 140 1.91 10.43 21.28
N ALA A 141 2.24 11.72 21.37
CA ALA A 141 3.30 12.33 20.55
C ALA A 141 4.69 11.71 20.76
N ASP A 142 4.99 11.26 21.98
CA ASP A 142 6.29 10.69 22.35
C ASP A 142 6.34 9.15 22.25
N SER A 143 5.27 8.50 21.78
CA SER A 143 5.24 7.04 21.68
C SER A 143 5.88 6.55 20.38
N ASP A 144 6.80 5.59 20.52
CA ASP A 144 7.43 4.86 19.41
C ASP A 144 6.58 3.68 18.91
N GLN A 145 5.51 3.31 19.63
CA GLN A 145 4.70 2.12 19.37
C GLN A 145 3.28 2.47 18.94
N VAL A 146 2.67 3.44 19.60
CA VAL A 146 1.25 3.76 19.43
C VAL A 146 1.09 5.14 18.81
N TYR A 147 0.40 5.18 17.69
CA TYR A 147 -0.09 6.42 17.11
C TYR A 147 -1.55 6.60 17.48
N ALA A 148 -1.86 7.64 18.26
CA ALA A 148 -3.21 7.89 18.74
C ALA A 148 -3.60 9.37 18.68
N PHE A 149 -4.83 9.62 18.25
CA PHE A 149 -5.39 10.96 18.12
C PHE A 149 -6.90 10.95 18.30
N THR A 150 -7.48 12.10 18.64
CA THR A 150 -8.92 12.29 18.62
C THR A 150 -9.38 13.03 17.37
N ARG A 151 -10.62 12.76 17.00
CA ARG A 151 -11.43 13.57 16.09
C ARG A 151 -12.64 14.09 16.85
N THR A 152 -12.84 15.39 16.88
CA THR A 152 -13.90 16.01 17.70
C THR A 152 -14.74 16.97 16.87
N ASN A 153 -16.06 16.90 17.04
CA ASN A 153 -17.00 17.83 16.46
C ASN A 153 -18.16 18.07 17.44
N VAL A 154 -18.37 19.33 17.85
CA VAL A 154 -19.39 19.78 18.82
C VAL A 154 -19.57 18.84 20.02
N ASP A 155 -20.43 17.82 19.90
CA ASP A 155 -20.82 16.89 20.96
C ASP A 155 -20.34 15.44 20.74
N ASP A 156 -19.59 15.16 19.67
CA ASP A 156 -19.06 13.82 19.33
C ASP A 156 -17.53 13.82 19.30
N THR A 157 -16.94 12.76 19.85
CA THR A 157 -15.49 12.54 19.85
C THR A 157 -15.17 11.08 19.55
N SER A 158 -14.40 10.88 18.49
CA SER A 158 -13.83 9.58 18.14
C SER A 158 -12.36 9.52 18.57
N LEU A 159 -11.98 8.44 19.25
CA LEU A 159 -10.59 8.11 19.54
C LEU A 159 -10.07 7.10 18.52
N VAL A 160 -8.94 7.41 17.88
CA VAL A 160 -8.25 6.51 16.96
C VAL A 160 -6.95 6.06 17.62
N VAL A 161 -6.70 4.76 17.63
CA VAL A 161 -5.49 4.15 18.22
C VAL A 161 -4.95 3.11 17.25
N VAL A 162 -3.67 3.24 16.90
CA VAL A 162 -2.97 2.30 16.02
C VAL A 162 -1.67 1.86 16.68
N ASN A 163 -1.52 0.56 16.85
CA ASN A 163 -0.23 -0.04 17.18
C ASN A 163 0.54 -0.29 15.89
N HIS A 164 1.69 0.35 15.73
CA HIS A 164 2.54 0.23 14.54
C HIS A 164 3.63 -0.83 14.69
N THR A 165 3.56 -1.66 15.74
CA THR A 165 4.51 -2.74 16.02
C THR A 165 3.82 -4.09 16.14
N ASP A 166 4.61 -5.15 16.16
CA ASP A 166 4.19 -6.53 16.38
C ASP A 166 4.09 -6.92 17.87
N ARG A 167 4.33 -5.98 18.79
CA ARG A 167 4.32 -6.18 20.25
C ARG A 167 3.02 -5.65 20.85
N THR A 168 2.54 -6.27 21.94
CA THR A 168 1.40 -5.74 22.69
C THR A 168 1.74 -4.37 23.29
N ALA A 169 0.88 -3.38 23.08
CA ALA A 169 1.02 -2.03 23.62
C ALA A 169 -0.12 -1.69 24.59
N ALA A 170 0.18 -0.86 25.59
CA ALA A 170 -0.84 -0.30 26.47
C ALA A 170 -1.64 0.79 25.76
N ARG A 171 -2.91 0.95 26.12
CA ARG A 171 -3.73 2.07 25.61
C ARG A 171 -3.15 3.39 26.13
N PRO A 172 -2.96 4.40 25.26
CA PRO A 172 -2.49 5.71 25.69
C PRO A 172 -3.52 6.35 26.63
N SER A 173 -3.02 6.98 27.69
CA SER A 173 -3.78 7.67 28.75
C SER A 173 -4.27 9.04 28.31
#